data_AF-A0A7S4ITF4-F1
#
_entry.id   AF-A0A7S4ITF4-F1
#
_cell.length_a   1.000
_cell.length_b   1.000
_cell.length_c   1.000
_cell.angle_alpha   90.00
_cell.angle_beta   90.00
_cell.angle_gamma   90.00
#
_symmetry.space_group_name_H-M   'P 1'
#
loop_
_entity.id
_entity.type
_entity.pdbx_description
1 polymer ?
#
loop_
_entity_poly.entity_id
_entity_poly.type
_entity_poly.pdbx_seq_one_letter_code
_entity_poly.pdbx_strand_id
1 'polypeptide(L)'
;GLKDRIGSTGNQFALSTLLGTVAILPLWLATEASKFGKYVELFKTLPELRNNVLTSGLYFYLYNELSTICIKKTSATTQSVANTAKRVVVIIGVAIALGESLEPIKLLGCSICIGGVLLYSLAK
;
A
#
# COMPACT_ATOMS: atom_id res chain seq x y z
N GLY A 1 -2.64 -29.37 8.52
CA GLY A 1 -3.37 -29.89 7.32
C GLY A 1 -3.44 -28.82 6.24
N LEU A 2 -3.96 -29.11 5.04
CA LEU A 2 -3.96 -28.17 3.89
C LEU A 2 -4.49 -26.75 4.23
N LYS A 3 -5.45 -26.65 5.15
CA LYS A 3 -5.96 -25.38 5.70
C LYS A 3 -4.93 -24.55 6.47
N ASP A 4 -3.99 -25.17 7.19
CA ASP A 4 -2.89 -24.47 7.88
C ASP A 4 -1.81 -23.99 6.89
N ARG A 5 -1.60 -24.75 5.80
CA ARG A 5 -0.66 -24.36 4.74
C ARG A 5 -1.22 -23.24 3.87
N ILE A 6 -2.52 -23.25 3.56
CA ILE A 6 -3.22 -22.20 2.79
C ILE A 6 -3.53 -20.98 3.67
N GLY A 7 -3.76 -21.19 4.97
CA GLY A 7 -4.05 -20.15 5.96
C GLY A 7 -2.83 -19.36 6.46
N SER A 8 -1.61 -19.80 6.10
CA SER A 8 -0.38 -19.04 6.26
C SER A 8 -0.54 -17.63 5.68
N THR A 9 -0.02 -16.61 6.37
CA THR A 9 -0.24 -15.22 5.97
C THR A 9 0.38 -14.86 4.63
N GLY A 10 1.55 -15.44 4.32
CA GLY A 10 2.15 -15.30 2.99
C GLY A 10 1.26 -15.90 1.89
N ASN A 11 0.65 -17.07 2.14
CA ASN A 11 -0.22 -17.71 1.16
C ASN A 11 -1.57 -17.00 0.98
N GLN A 12 -2.14 -16.43 2.04
CA GLN A 12 -3.37 -15.65 1.90
C GLN A 12 -3.16 -14.37 1.09
N PHE A 13 -2.03 -13.69 1.29
CA PHE A 13 -1.69 -12.53 0.47
C PHE A 13 -1.42 -12.95 -0.98
N ALA A 14 -0.60 -13.97 -1.22
CA ALA A 14 -0.31 -14.48 -2.56
C ALA A 14 -1.57 -14.91 -3.34
N LEU A 15 -2.51 -15.59 -2.68
CA LEU A 15 -3.79 -15.95 -3.29
C LEU A 15 -4.66 -14.73 -3.59
N SER A 16 -4.69 -13.75 -2.68
CA SER A 16 -5.44 -12.50 -2.89
C SER A 16 -4.87 -11.69 -4.06
N THR A 17 -3.54 -11.63 -4.19
CA THR A 17 -2.87 -11.00 -5.33
C THR A 17 -3.20 -11.73 -6.62
N LEU A 18 -3.13 -13.06 -6.65
CA LEU A 18 -3.41 -13.85 -7.85
C LEU A 18 -4.87 -13.71 -8.31
N LEU A 19 -5.82 -13.74 -7.38
CA LEU A 19 -7.23 -13.48 -7.66
C LEU A 19 -7.45 -12.04 -8.14
N GLY A 20 -6.79 -11.06 -7.53
CA GLY A 20 -6.82 -9.66 -7.96
C GLY A 20 -6.30 -9.47 -9.38
N THR A 21 -5.21 -10.16 -9.74
CA THR A 21 -4.67 -10.16 -11.11
C THR A 21 -5.68 -10.70 -12.10
N VAL A 22 -6.31 -11.85 -11.81
CA VAL A 22 -7.32 -12.44 -12.69
C VAL A 22 -8.55 -11.54 -12.83
N ALA A 23 -8.99 -10.91 -11.74
CA ALA A 23 -10.14 -10.00 -11.75
C ALA A 23 -9.89 -8.70 -12.56
N ILE A 24 -8.66 -8.17 -12.53
CA ILE A 24 -8.28 -6.98 -13.28
C ILE A 24 -7.92 -7.28 -14.75
N LEU A 25 -7.52 -8.52 -15.05
CA LEU A 25 -7.15 -8.95 -16.41
C LEU A 25 -8.19 -8.58 -17.50
N PRO A 26 -9.50 -8.84 -17.35
CA PRO A 26 -10.48 -8.47 -18.38
C PRO A 26 -10.61 -6.95 -18.57
N LEU A 27 -10.49 -6.16 -17.50
CA LEU A 27 -10.51 -4.70 -17.59
C LEU A 27 -9.29 -4.18 -18.33
N TRP A 28 -8.11 -4.73 -18.02
CA TRP A 28 -6.85 -4.37 -18.68
C TRP A 28 -6.88 -4.71 -20.18
N LEU A 29 -7.44 -5.86 -20.54
CA LEU A 29 -7.61 -6.27 -21.93
C LEU A 29 -8.53 -5.31 -22.70
N ALA A 30 -9.56 -4.77 -22.06
CA ALA A 30 -10.52 -3.87 -22.68
C ALA A 30 -9.98 -2.44 -22.90
N THR A 31 -9.09 -1.94 -22.03
CA THR A 31 -8.71 -0.51 -22.03
C THR A 31 -7.27 -0.25 -22.48
N GLU A 32 -6.31 -1.08 -22.08
CA GLU A 32 -4.88 -0.77 -22.18
C GLU A 32 -4.07 -1.81 -22.97
N ALA A 33 -4.68 -2.90 -23.42
CA ALA A 33 -4.01 -3.92 -24.23
C ALA A 33 -3.37 -3.37 -25.52
N SER A 34 -4.00 -2.38 -26.15
CA SER A 34 -3.48 -1.75 -27.38
C SER A 34 -2.18 -0.97 -27.17
N LYS A 35 -1.89 -0.53 -25.95
CA LYS A 35 -0.68 0.25 -25.60
C LYS A 35 0.44 -0.61 -25.03
N PHE A 36 0.20 -1.90 -24.82
CA PHE A 36 1.19 -2.81 -24.23
C PHE A 36 2.48 -2.93 -25.04
N GLY A 37 2.40 -2.93 -26.37
CA GLY A 37 3.59 -2.96 -27.24
C GLY A 37 4.53 -1.77 -27.00
N LYS A 38 3.97 -0.56 -26.90
CA LYS A 38 4.74 0.66 -26.59
C LYS A 38 5.34 0.62 -25.18
N TYR A 39 4.61 0.06 -24.21
CA TYR A 39 5.12 -0.13 -22.85
C TYR A 39 6.34 -1.06 -22.80
N VAL A 40 6.31 -2.18 -23.53
CA VAL A 40 7.43 -3.14 -23.58
C VAL A 40 8.68 -2.50 -24.18
N GLU A 41 8.53 -1.67 -25.21
CA GLU A 41 9.65 -0.90 -25.78
C GLU A 41 10.21 0.13 -24.80
N LEU A 42 9.34 0.89 -24.12
CA LEU A 42 9.74 1.84 -23.08
C LEU A 42 10.44 1.16 -21.89
N PHE A 43 9.98 -0.03 -21.50
CA PHE A 43 10.57 -0.80 -20.40
C PHE A 43 11.99 -1.29 -20.72
N LYS A 44 12.28 -1.59 -22.00
CA LYS A 44 13.62 -2.00 -22.44
C LYS A 44 14.56 -0.81 -22.63
N THR A 45 14.04 0.32 -23.09
CA THR A 45 14.84 1.49 -23.46
C THR A 45 15.17 2.40 -22.28
N LEU A 46 14.27 2.51 -21.30
CA LEU A 46 14.45 3.41 -20.15
C LEU A 46 14.79 2.63 -18.87
N PRO A 47 16.08 2.59 -18.46
CA PRO A 47 16.49 1.89 -17.25
C PRO A 47 15.87 2.50 -15.98
N GLU A 48 15.60 3.80 -15.95
CA GLU A 48 14.90 4.46 -14.85
C GLU A 48 13.46 3.96 -14.69
N LEU A 49 12.72 3.85 -15.79
CA LEU A 49 11.36 3.30 -15.78
C LEU A 49 11.36 1.86 -15.26
N ARG A 50 12.27 1.04 -15.77
CA ARG A 50 12.43 -0.35 -15.34
C ARG A 50 12.72 -0.44 -13.84
N ASN A 51 13.71 0.30 -13.36
CA ASN A 51 14.10 0.28 -11.95
C ASN A 51 12.99 0.81 -11.04
N ASN A 52 12.29 1.87 -11.46
CA ASN A 52 11.16 2.43 -10.69
C ASN A 52 9.98 1.47 -10.63
N VAL A 53 9.63 0.79 -11.73
CA VAL A 53 8.56 -0.21 -11.77
C VAL A 53 8.90 -1.42 -10.90
N LEU A 54 10.12 -1.95 -11.01
CA LEU A 54 10.55 -3.08 -10.19
C LEU A 54 10.58 -2.73 -8.70
N THR A 55 11.15 -1.57 -8.37
CA THR A 55 11.28 -1.11 -6.99
C THR A 55 9.91 -0.82 -6.38
N SER A 56 9.05 -0.07 -7.07
CA SER A 56 7.68 0.21 -6.60
C SER A 56 6.84 -1.06 -6.48
N GLY A 57 6.94 -1.99 -7.43
CA GLY A 57 6.27 -3.30 -7.37
C GLY A 57 6.72 -4.14 -6.18
N LEU A 58 8.02 -4.18 -5.92
CA LEU A 58 8.58 -4.89 -4.77
C LEU A 58 8.13 -4.27 -3.44
N TYR A 59 8.22 -2.95 -3.29
CA TYR A 59 7.75 -2.26 -2.09
C TYR A 59 6.25 -2.42 -1.88
N PHE A 60 5.45 -2.41 -2.96
CA PHE A 60 4.02 -2.66 -2.88
C PHE A 60 3.72 -4.08 -2.41
N TYR A 61 4.40 -5.08 -2.95
CA TYR A 61 4.23 -6.47 -2.53
C TYR A 61 4.58 -6.65 -1.04
N LEU A 62 5.78 -6.19 -0.64
CA LEU A 62 6.25 -6.27 0.75
C LEU A 62 5.32 -5.53 1.72
N TYR A 63 4.86 -4.33 1.35
CA TYR A 63 3.93 -3.56 2.17
C TYR A 63 2.63 -4.31 2.42
N ASN A 64 2.01 -4.88 1.37
CA ASN A 64 0.74 -5.57 1.52
C ASN A 64 0.88 -6.93 2.22
N GLU A 65 2.01 -7.63 2.04
CA GLU A 65 2.30 -8.86 2.79
C GLU A 65 2.40 -8.56 4.29
N LEU A 66 3.22 -7.57 4.67
CA LEU A 66 3.36 -7.13 6.06
C LEU A 66 2.05 -6.60 6.64
N SER A 67 1.27 -5.85 5.86
CA SER A 67 -0.05 -5.37 6.27
C SER A 67 -1.00 -6.53 6.56
N THR A 68 -0.99 -7.58 5.74
CA THR A 68 -1.83 -8.77 5.95
C THR A 68 -1.43 -9.51 7.24
N ILE A 69 -0.13 -9.57 7.56
CA ILE A 69 0.38 -10.09 8.85
C ILE A 69 -0.11 -9.26 10.03
N CYS A 70 -0.06 -7.94 9.91
CA CYS A 70 -0.51 -7.04 10.96
C CYS A 70 -2.02 -7.18 11.22
N ILE A 71 -2.84 -7.23 10.17
CA ILE A 71 -4.30 -7.37 10.24
C ILE A 71 -4.70 -8.62 11.03
N LYS A 72 -4.02 -9.76 10.80
CA LYS A 72 -4.34 -11.01 11.51
C LYS A 72 -4.03 -10.99 12.99
N LYS A 73 -3.04 -10.19 13.41
CA LYS A 73 -2.60 -10.08 14.81
C LYS A 73 -3.32 -8.96 15.57
N THR A 74 -4.15 -8.18 14.88
CA THR A 74 -4.68 -6.91 15.39
C THR A 74 -6.21 -6.90 15.32
N SER A 75 -6.86 -6.19 16.25
CA SER A 75 -8.32 -6.00 16.21
C SER A 75 -8.73 -5.06 15.08
N ALA A 76 -9.96 -5.21 14.56
CA ALA A 76 -10.50 -4.32 13.52
C ALA A 76 -10.42 -2.84 13.91
N THR A 77 -10.60 -2.52 15.19
CA THR A 77 -10.48 -1.16 15.75
C THR A 77 -9.06 -0.61 15.66
N THR A 78 -8.05 -1.38 16.06
CA THR A 78 -6.65 -0.95 15.98
C THR A 78 -6.18 -0.83 14.52
N GLN A 79 -6.68 -1.70 13.63
CA GLN A 79 -6.36 -1.58 12.20
C GLN A 79 -6.96 -0.30 11.58
N SER A 80 -8.17 0.10 12.00
CA SER A 80 -8.79 1.35 11.57
C SER A 80 -7.98 2.57 12.05
N VAL A 81 -7.58 2.59 13.32
CA VAL A 81 -6.74 3.65 13.89
C VAL A 81 -5.38 3.71 13.17
N ALA A 82 -4.74 2.56 12.94
CA ALA A 82 -3.46 2.47 12.24
C ALA A 82 -3.56 2.96 10.79
N ASN A 83 -4.67 2.69 10.10
CA ASN A 83 -4.88 3.18 8.74
C ASN A 83 -5.00 4.72 8.69
N THR A 84 -5.70 5.31 9.66
CA THR A 84 -5.78 6.77 9.79
C THR A 84 -4.40 7.37 10.11
N ALA A 85 -3.64 6.77 11.03
CA ALA A 85 -2.28 7.19 11.35
C ALA A 85 -1.35 7.14 10.13
N LYS A 86 -1.40 6.04 9.36
CA LYS A 86 -0.60 5.86 8.13
C LYS A 86 -0.83 7.03 7.15
N ARG A 87 -2.08 7.46 6.98
CA ARG A 87 -2.43 8.56 6.07
C ARG A 87 -1.78 9.87 6.51
N VAL A 88 -1.79 10.17 7.81
CA VAL A 88 -1.14 11.37 8.36
C VAL A 88 0.37 11.34 8.12
N VAL A 89 1.02 10.21 8.35
CA VAL A 89 2.46 10.05 8.10
C VAL A 89 2.79 10.27 6.62
N VAL A 90 1.97 9.77 5.70
CA VAL A 90 2.16 9.98 4.25
C VAL A 90 1.98 11.46 3.88
N ILE A 91 0.98 12.15 4.43
CA ILE A 91 0.76 13.59 4.19
C ILE A 91 1.99 14.41 4.60
N ILE A 92 2.52 14.16 5.80
CA ILE A 92 3.71 14.85 6.30
C ILE A 92 4.94 14.50 5.46
N GLY A 93 5.13 13.22 5.13
CA GLY A 93 6.26 12.76 4.31
C GLY A 93 6.25 13.36 2.90
N VAL A 94 5.09 13.45 2.26
CA VAL A 94 4.94 14.07 0.93
C VAL A 94 5.22 15.57 1.00
N ALA A 95 4.75 16.26 2.02
CA ALA A 95 5.04 17.69 2.18
C ALA A 95 6.54 17.97 2.37
N ILE A 96 7.24 17.13 3.13
CA ILE A 96 8.70 17.23 3.28
C ILE A 96 9.40 16.90 1.96
N ALA A 97 8.96 15.86 1.25
CA ALA A 97 9.58 15.43 -0.01
C ALA A 97 9.37 16.42 -1.16
N LEU A 98 8.21 17.07 -1.24
CA LEU A 98 7.88 18.08 -2.25
C LEU A 98 8.30 19.50 -1.86
N GLY A 99 8.69 19.71 -0.60
CA GLY A 99 9.05 21.03 -0.08
C GLY A 99 7.88 22.02 -0.03
N GLU A 100 6.64 21.53 -0.10
CA GLU A 100 5.44 22.37 -0.01
C GLU A 100 5.06 22.62 1.45
N SER A 101 4.79 23.88 1.78
CA SER A 101 4.27 24.25 3.09
C SER A 101 2.83 23.75 3.24
N LEU A 102 2.61 22.87 4.22
CA LEU A 102 1.27 22.50 4.64
C LEU A 102 0.57 23.71 5.25
N GLU A 103 -0.68 23.91 4.87
CA GLU A 103 -1.56 24.89 5.50
C GLU A 103 -1.69 24.60 7.01
N PRO A 104 -1.69 25.63 7.89
CA PRO A 104 -1.69 25.44 9.34
C PRO A 104 -2.83 24.55 9.85
N ILE A 105 -3.99 24.57 9.19
CA ILE A 105 -5.14 23.71 9.51
C ILE A 105 -4.84 22.22 9.29
N LYS A 106 -4.08 21.88 8.24
CA LYS A 106 -3.67 20.51 7.94
C LYS A 106 -2.68 20.01 8.99
N LEU A 107 -1.75 20.87 9.41
CA LEU A 107 -0.79 20.55 10.47
C LEU A 107 -1.50 20.30 11.80
N LEU A 108 -2.46 21.15 12.16
CA LEU A 108 -3.27 21.00 13.38
C LEU A 108 -4.09 19.70 13.36
N GLY A 109 -4.74 19.38 12.24
CA GLY A 109 -5.45 18.12 12.05
C GLY A 109 -4.54 16.89 12.19
N CYS A 110 -3.33 16.97 11.65
CA CYS A 110 -2.32 15.90 11.81
C CYS A 110 -1.91 15.73 13.28
N SER A 111 -1.64 16.82 14.00
CA SER A 111 -1.26 16.79 15.42
C SER A 111 -2.35 16.18 16.31
N ILE A 112 -3.62 16.56 16.10
CA ILE A 112 -4.76 15.96 16.83
C ILE A 112 -4.87 14.46 16.53
N CYS A 113 -4.71 14.07 15.26
CA CYS A 113 -4.79 12.67 14.86
C CYS A 113 -3.68 11.83 15.50
N ILE A 114 -2.43 12.30 15.51
CA ILE A 114 -1.33 11.60 16.18
C ILE A 114 -1.58 11.55 17.69
N GLY A 115 -2.05 12.63 18.31
CA GLY A 115 -2.46 12.64 19.70
C GLY A 115 -3.53 11.58 20.02
N GLY A 116 -4.56 11.47 19.19
CA GLY A 116 -5.61 10.45 19.33
C GLY A 116 -5.10 9.02 19.19
N VAL A 117 -4.15 8.78 18.26
CA VAL A 117 -3.50 7.47 18.08
C VAL A 117 -2.64 7.11 19.30
N LEU A 118 -1.91 8.08 19.86
CA LEU A 118 -1.12 7.89 21.07
C LEU A 118 -2.01 7.59 22.28
N LEU A 119 -3.08 8.35 22.49
CA LEU A 119 -4.04 8.09 23.55
C LEU A 119 -4.68 6.70 23.42
N TYR A 120 -5.06 6.30 22.21
CA TYR A 120 -5.59 4.95 21.95
C TYR A 120 -4.54 3.86 22.24
N SER A 121 -3.27 4.12 21.98
CA SER A 121 -2.17 3.19 22.27
C SER A 121 -1.82 3.10 23.75
N LEU A 122 -2.11 4.14 24.54
CA LEU A 122 -1.93 4.16 26.00
C LEU A 122 -3.13 3.54 26.75
N ALA A 123 -4.34 3.68 26.19
CA ALA A 123 -5.56 3.15 26.79
C ALA A 123 -5.77 1.65 26.53
N LYS A 124 -4.99 1.06 25.62
CA LYS A 124 -5.04 -0.34 25.23
C LYS A 124 -3.86 -1.10 25.83
#